data_AF-I8WW59-F1
#
_entry.id   AF-I8WW59-F1
#
_cell.length_a   1.000
_cell.length_b   1.000
_cell.length_c   1.000
_cell.angle_alpha   90.00
_cell.angle_beta   90.00
_cell.angle_gamma   90.00
#
_symmetry.space_group_name_H-M   'P 1'
#
loop_
_entity.id
_entity.type
_entity.pdbx_description
1 polymer ?
#
loop_
_entity_poly.entity_id
_entity_poly.type
_entity_poly.pdbx_seq_one_letter_code
_entity_poly.pdbx_strand_id
1 'polypeptide(L)' 'MKLGSRLEAAVPKDKIGDVKVMNNEYDNEKFFEEYAKMSRSKEGLKAAGEWHQLKPLFPSLEGKSVLDLGCG' A
#
# COMPACT_ATOMS: atom_id res chain seq x y z
N MET A 1 -28.23 -36.16 22.16
CA MET A 1 -28.41 -34.69 22.27
C MET A 1 -27.33 -34.03 21.43
N LYS A 2 -27.67 -33.40 20.30
CA LYS A 2 -26.68 -32.77 19.40
C LYS A 2 -26.55 -31.30 19.79
N LEU A 3 -25.36 -30.90 20.20
CA LEU A 3 -25.00 -29.52 20.52
C LEU A 3 -25.00 -28.74 19.19
N GLY A 4 -25.92 -27.79 19.04
CA GLY A 4 -26.01 -26.95 17.85
C GLY A 4 -24.83 -25.98 17.78
N SER A 5 -23.97 -26.16 16.78
CA SER A 5 -22.96 -25.17 16.40
C SER A 5 -23.66 -23.91 15.91
N ARG A 6 -23.56 -22.83 16.68
CA ARG A 6 -23.99 -21.49 16.29
C ARG A 6 -23.12 -21.06 15.11
N LEU A 7 -23.70 -21.00 13.90
CA LEU A 7 -23.06 -20.33 12.76
C LEU A 7 -23.00 -18.84 13.14
N GLU A 8 -21.82 -18.34 13.50
CA GLU A 8 -21.58 -16.90 13.42
C GLU A 8 -21.54 -16.55 11.93
N ALA A 9 -22.57 -15.88 11.45
CA ALA A 9 -22.54 -15.30 10.12
C ALA A 9 -21.42 -14.24 10.11
N ALA A 10 -20.39 -14.46 9.30
CA ALA A 10 -19.35 -13.46 9.09
C ALA A 10 -20.00 -12.15 8.62
N VAL A 11 -19.76 -11.07 9.37
CA VAL A 11 -20.20 -9.73 8.95
C VAL A 11 -19.55 -9.43 7.59
N PRO A 12 -20.33 -9.09 6.55
CA PRO A 12 -19.78 -8.70 5.26
C PRO A 12 -18.79 -7.53 5.44
N LYS A 13 -17.55 -7.69 4.95
CA LYS A 13 -16.44 -6.73 5.12
C LYS A 13 -16.73 -5.34 4.51
N ASP A 14 -17.80 -5.23 3.73
CA ASP A 14 -18.24 -4.08 2.98
C ASP A 14 -19.30 -3.21 3.71
N LYS A 15 -19.65 -3.55 4.97
CA LYS A 15 -20.67 -2.80 5.73
C LYS A 15 -20.25 -2.54 7.18
N ILE A 16 -20.25 -1.25 7.55
CA ILE A 16 -20.25 -0.79 8.95
C ILE A 16 -21.60 -0.11 9.17
N GLY A 17 -22.57 -0.82 9.75
CA GLY A 17 -23.95 -0.34 9.82
C GLY A 17 -24.56 -0.13 8.42
N ASP A 18 -25.23 1.01 8.21
CA ASP A 18 -25.82 1.40 6.90
C ASP A 18 -24.82 2.08 5.95
N VAL A 19 -23.56 2.25 6.38
CA VAL A 19 -22.51 2.88 5.57
C VAL A 19 -21.90 1.83 4.63
N LYS A 20 -22.05 2.06 3.32
CA LYS A 20 -21.33 1.31 2.28
C LYS A 20 -19.83 1.60 2.44
N VAL A 21 -19.05 0.60 2.83
CA VAL A 21 -17.59 0.72 2.85
C VAL A 21 -17.13 0.72 1.39
N MET A 22 -16.47 1.81 1.00
CA MET A 22 -15.82 1.89 -0.30
C MET A 22 -14.55 1.06 -0.24
N ASN A 23 -14.39 0.10 -1.16
CA ASN A 23 -13.18 -0.72 -1.22
C ASN A 23 -11.97 0.19 -1.49
N ASN A 24 -11.05 0.24 -0.54
CA ASN A 24 -9.79 0.95 -0.68
C ASN A 24 -8.82 0.09 -1.49
N GLU A 25 -8.15 0.66 -2.48
CA GLU A 25 -7.11 -0.04 -3.25
C GLU A 25 -5.94 -0.49 -2.36
N TYR A 26 -5.72 0.18 -1.23
CA TYR A 26 -4.71 -0.21 -0.23
C TYR A 26 -5.14 -1.37 0.69
N ASP A 27 -6.37 -1.88 0.59
CA ASP A 27 -6.79 -3.12 1.26
C ASP A 27 -6.66 -4.34 0.32
N ASN A 28 -6.12 -4.15 -0.88
CA ASN A 28 -6.04 -5.17 -1.92
C ASN A 28 -4.60 -5.73 -2.04
N GLU A 29 -4.38 -6.96 -1.58
CA GLU A 29 -3.07 -7.62 -1.67
C GLU A 29 -2.54 -7.70 -3.11
N LYS A 30 -3.42 -7.97 -4.09
CA LYS A 30 -3.04 -8.06 -5.50
C LYS A 30 -2.50 -6.73 -6.05
N PHE A 31 -2.98 -5.60 -5.54
CA PHE A 31 -2.43 -4.30 -5.91
C PHE A 31 -0.95 -4.22 -5.52
N PHE A 32 -0.60 -4.62 -4.29
CA PHE A 32 0.78 -4.59 -3.81
C PHE A 32 1.66 -5.65 -4.49
N GLU A 33 1.12 -6.81 -4.84
CA GLU A 33 1.85 -7.82 -5.63
C GLU A 33 2.29 -7.28 -7.00
N GLU A 34 1.42 -6.55 -7.70
CA GLU A 34 1.77 -5.92 -8.97
C GLU A 34 2.65 -4.69 -8.77
N TYR A 35 2.37 -3.87 -7.76
CA TYR A 35 3.17 -2.69 -7.42
C TYR A 35 4.64 -3.10 -7.16
N ALA A 36 4.87 -4.14 -6.37
CA ALA A 36 6.21 -4.68 -6.08
C ALA A 36 6.97 -5.18 -7.33
N LYS A 37 6.29 -5.39 -8.47
CA LYS A 37 6.93 -5.79 -9.73
C LYS A 37 7.52 -4.62 -10.50
N MET A 38 7.14 -3.38 -10.18
CA MET A 38 7.62 -2.18 -10.87
C MET A 38 9.14 -2.01 -10.69
N SER A 39 9.82 -1.48 -11.70
CA SER A 39 11.27 -1.28 -11.64
C SER A 39 11.68 -0.39 -10.47
N ARG A 40 10.89 0.64 -10.17
CA ARG A 40 11.10 1.52 -9.01
C ARG A 40 11.09 0.74 -7.69
N SER A 41 10.23 -0.26 -7.54
CA SER A 41 10.14 -1.13 -6.35
C SER A 41 11.31 -2.11 -6.22
N LYS A 42 11.88 -2.54 -7.34
CA LYS A 42 12.97 -3.53 -7.37
C LYS A 42 14.35 -2.88 -7.28
N GLU A 43 14.52 -1.73 -7.93
CA GLU A 43 15.83 -1.12 -8.18
C GLU A 43 15.96 0.24 -7.46
N GLY A 44 14.90 0.68 -6.77
CA GLY A 44 14.87 1.94 -6.02
C GLY A 44 15.00 3.18 -6.91
N LEU A 45 15.53 4.25 -6.34
CA LEU A 45 15.70 5.55 -7.00
C LEU A 45 16.43 5.46 -8.36
N LYS A 46 17.30 4.47 -8.57
CA LYS A 46 18.00 4.28 -9.86
C LYS A 46 17.05 4.00 -11.02
N ALA A 47 15.93 3.35 -10.77
CA ALA A 47 14.90 3.05 -11.76
C ALA A 47 13.75 4.06 -11.79
N ALA A 48 13.84 5.15 -11.01
CA ALA A 48 12.92 6.25 -11.21
C ALA A 48 13.33 7.05 -12.44
N GLY A 49 12.44 7.15 -13.42
CA GLY A 49 12.71 7.89 -14.65
C GLY A 49 13.13 9.33 -14.36
N GLU A 50 12.46 9.97 -13.40
CA GLU A 50 12.71 11.36 -13.01
C GLU A 50 13.95 11.55 -12.12
N TRP A 51 14.55 10.49 -11.57
CA TRP A 51 15.60 10.64 -10.53
C TRP A 51 16.81 11.43 -11.01
N HIS A 52 17.23 11.22 -12.26
CA HIS A 52 18.35 11.95 -12.85
C HIS A 52 18.14 13.48 -12.89
N GLN A 53 16.89 13.92 -13.04
CA GLN A 53 16.50 15.33 -13.03
C GLN A 53 16.18 15.85 -11.63
N LEU A 54 15.64 14.99 -10.76
CA LEU A 54 15.25 15.35 -9.41
C LEU A 54 16.45 15.45 -8.46
N LYS A 55 17.40 14.52 -8.55
CA LYS A 55 18.57 14.44 -7.66
C LYS A 55 19.38 15.74 -7.59
N PRO A 56 19.66 16.46 -8.69
CA PRO A 56 20.38 17.74 -8.63
C PRO A 56 19.63 18.87 -7.92
N LEU A 57 18.31 18.76 -7.78
CA LEU A 57 17.47 19.77 -7.12
C LEU A 57 17.50 19.63 -5.59
N PHE A 58 18.02 18.53 -5.08
CA PHE A 58 18.07 18.28 -3.65
C PHE A 58 19.13 19.18 -3.00
N PRO A 59 18.78 19.88 -1.90
CA PRO A 59 19.79 20.52 -1.06
C PRO A 59 20.64 19.46 -0.36
N SER A 60 21.70 19.87 0.34
CA SER A 60 22.42 18.94 1.23
C SER A 60 21.44 18.37 2.27
N LEU A 61 21.38 17.04 2.34
CA LEU A 61 20.55 16.30 3.30
C LEU A 61 21.35 15.79 4.50
N GLU A 62 22.63 16.14 4.61
CA GLU A 62 23.48 15.66 5.71
C GLU A 62 22.91 16.08 7.08
N GLY A 63 22.77 15.11 7.98
CA GLY A 63 22.16 15.30 9.30
C GLY A 63 20.64 15.56 9.28
N LYS A 64 19.95 15.36 8.15
CA LYS A 64 18.49 15.49 8.06
C LYS A 64 17.81 14.13 8.16
N SER A 65 16.61 14.12 8.73
CA SER A 65 15.69 12.98 8.64
C SER A 65 14.79 13.18 7.43
N VAL A 66 14.72 12.18 6.55
CA VAL A 66 13.92 12.21 5.32
C VAL A 66 12.98 11.02 5.31
N LEU A 67 11.73 11.26 4.90
CA LEU A 67 10.70 10.25 4.74
C LEU A 67 10.36 10.13 3.26
N ASP A 68 10.53 8.93 2.70
CA ASP A 68 10.12 8.57 1.35
C ASP A 68 8.93 7.60 1.45
N LEU A 69 7.72 8.08 1.15
CA LEU A 69 6.48 7.30 1.25
C LEU A 69 6.08 6.80 -0.14
N GLY A 70 5.83 5.49 -0.25
CA GLY A 70 5.50 4.89 -1.55
C GLY A 70 6.66 5.02 -2.53
N CYS A 71 7.87 4.68 -2.07
CA CYS A 71 9.12 4.85 -2.81
C CYS A 71 9.32 3.89 -3.99
N GLY A 72 8.25 3.18 -4.37
CA GLY A 72 8.29 1.94 -5.14
C GLY A 72 8.37 0.74 -4.22
#